data_AF-A0A2E5YCF7-F1
#
_entry.id   AF-A0A2E5YCF7-F1
#
_cell.length_a   1.000
_cell.length_b   1.000
_cell.length_c   1.000
_cell.angle_alpha   90.00
_cell.angle_beta   90.00
_cell.angle_gamma   90.00
#
_symmetry.space_group_name_H-M   'P 1'
#
loop_
_entity.id
_entity.type
_entity.pdbx_description
1 polymer ?
#
loop_
_entity_poly.entity_id
_entity_poly.type
_entity_poly.pdbx_seq_one_letter_code
_entity_poly.pdbx_strand_id
1 'polypeptide(L)'
;MTEPTKAKRGIPPKSDFNAWYPSMVEIAGLVDKRYPIKGMDVWMPYGLSAMALIDSLARSEMLRTGHEEHRFPLLVPEDLLDKENKLVSRLKAARESGVDPSELRIDEEEAGFKKEVYWVTHGGENELEIPMFLRPTSETPMYTMFSLW
;
A
#
# COMPACT_ATOMS: atom_id res chain seq x y z
N MET A 1 -3.84 -44.36 -11.99
CA MET A 1 -3.30 -43.41 -11.00
C MET A 1 -4.44 -43.06 -10.06
N THR A 2 -4.37 -43.49 -8.80
CA THR A 2 -5.37 -43.17 -7.77
C THR A 2 -5.38 -41.67 -7.53
N GLU A 3 -6.54 -41.03 -7.67
CA GLU A 3 -6.68 -39.61 -7.34
C GLU A 3 -6.24 -39.36 -5.89
N PRO A 4 -5.45 -38.30 -5.63
CA PRO A 4 -5.05 -37.98 -4.26
C PRO A 4 -6.30 -37.73 -3.41
N THR A 5 -6.44 -38.52 -2.35
CA THR A 5 -7.59 -38.47 -1.45
C THR A 5 -7.70 -37.07 -0.83
N LYS A 6 -8.87 -36.42 -0.98
CA LYS A 6 -9.13 -35.07 -0.42
C LYS A 6 -8.71 -35.01 1.04
N ALA A 7 -7.83 -34.07 1.39
CA ALA A 7 -7.57 -33.71 2.78
C ALA A 7 -8.92 -33.33 3.44
N LYS A 8 -9.32 -34.08 4.48
CA LYS A 8 -10.57 -33.88 5.24
C LYS A 8 -10.52 -32.60 6.09
N ARG A 9 -10.41 -31.42 5.46
CA ARG A 9 -10.33 -30.11 6.13
C ARG A 9 -11.51 -29.17 5.82
N GLY A 10 -12.59 -29.67 5.22
CA GLY A 10 -13.74 -28.81 4.88
C GLY A 10 -13.38 -27.70 3.89
N ILE A 11 -12.39 -27.93 3.03
CA ILE A 11 -11.91 -26.95 2.06
C ILE A 11 -13.00 -26.75 0.99
N PRO A 12 -13.45 -25.50 0.72
CA PRO A 12 -14.39 -25.22 -0.36
C PRO A 12 -13.86 -25.70 -1.72
N PRO A 13 -14.70 -26.02 -2.71
CA PRO A 13 -14.22 -26.35 -4.04
C PRO A 13 -13.60 -25.12 -4.71
N LYS A 14 -12.52 -25.30 -5.49
CA LYS A 14 -11.86 -24.20 -6.23
C LYS A 14 -12.80 -23.46 -7.19
N SER A 15 -13.87 -24.10 -7.66
CA SER A 15 -14.92 -23.48 -8.46
C SER A 15 -15.66 -22.35 -7.72
N ASP A 16 -15.71 -22.39 -6.40
CA ASP A 16 -16.14 -21.28 -5.55
C ASP A 16 -14.90 -20.53 -5.02
N PHE A 17 -14.31 -19.70 -5.89
CA PHE A 17 -13.06 -19.00 -5.60
C PHE A 17 -13.16 -18.08 -4.38
N ASN A 18 -14.32 -17.45 -4.18
CA ASN A 18 -14.55 -16.51 -3.09
C ASN A 18 -14.53 -17.19 -1.71
N ALA A 19 -14.98 -18.43 -1.61
CA ALA A 19 -14.83 -19.22 -0.39
C ALA A 19 -13.46 -19.93 -0.31
N TRP A 20 -12.99 -20.46 -1.44
CA TRP A 20 -11.76 -21.26 -1.50
C TRP A 20 -10.51 -20.44 -1.18
N TYR A 21 -10.32 -19.27 -1.79
CA TYR A 21 -9.09 -18.49 -1.63
C TYR A 21 -8.87 -18.03 -0.18
N PRO A 22 -9.84 -17.41 0.51
CA PRO A 22 -9.68 -17.05 1.92
C PRO A 22 -9.37 -18.24 2.82
N SER A 23 -10.01 -19.39 2.55
CA SER A 23 -9.79 -20.64 3.29
C SER A 23 -8.37 -21.15 3.09
N MET A 24 -7.84 -21.12 1.86
CA MET A 24 -6.47 -21.56 1.58
C MET A 24 -5.43 -20.68 2.26
N VAL A 25 -5.63 -19.36 2.23
CA VAL A 25 -4.73 -18.41 2.89
C VAL A 25 -4.62 -18.70 4.39
N GLU A 26 -5.74 -19.02 5.05
CA GLU A 26 -5.79 -19.35 6.47
C GLU A 26 -5.24 -20.76 6.76
N ILE A 27 -5.67 -21.78 6.00
CA ILE A 27 -5.24 -23.18 6.19
C ILE A 27 -3.73 -23.35 5.94
N ALA A 28 -3.17 -22.60 5.00
CA ALA A 28 -1.73 -22.59 4.72
C ALA A 28 -0.93 -21.83 5.79
N GLY A 29 -1.62 -21.12 6.68
CA GLY A 29 -0.98 -20.33 7.73
C GLY A 29 -0.19 -19.13 7.19
N LEU A 30 -0.68 -18.48 6.13
CA LEU A 30 -0.05 -17.27 5.60
C LEU A 30 -0.32 -16.07 6.50
N VAL A 31 -1.57 -15.89 6.89
CA VAL A 31 -2.00 -14.79 7.77
C VAL A 31 -3.03 -15.28 8.78
N ASP A 32 -3.19 -14.54 9.87
CA ASP A 32 -4.24 -14.69 10.87
C ASP A 32 -5.20 -13.50 10.77
N LYS A 33 -6.43 -13.81 10.36
CA LYS A 33 -7.50 -12.83 10.10
C LYS A 33 -8.31 -12.46 11.34
N ARG A 34 -7.97 -13.04 12.49
CA ARG A 34 -8.67 -12.79 13.78
C ARG A 34 -8.32 -11.44 14.39
N TYR A 35 -7.37 -10.70 13.80
CA TYR A 35 -7.09 -9.34 14.21
C TYR A 35 -8.34 -8.46 14.02
N PRO A 36 -8.77 -7.72 15.06
CA PRO A 36 -10.12 -7.15 15.10
C PRO A 36 -10.30 -5.89 14.24
N ILE A 37 -9.40 -5.62 13.29
CA ILE A 37 -9.50 -4.47 12.38
C ILE A 37 -9.66 -5.00 10.95
N LYS A 38 -10.77 -4.61 10.30
CA LYS A 38 -11.08 -5.01 8.93
C LYS A 38 -9.95 -4.62 7.98
N GLY A 39 -9.48 -5.60 7.19
CA GLY A 39 -8.44 -5.38 6.18
C GLY A 39 -7.01 -5.34 6.74
N MET A 40 -6.83 -5.61 8.05
CA MET A 40 -5.51 -5.70 8.69
C MET A 40 -5.31 -7.11 9.24
N ASP A 41 -4.58 -7.95 8.49
CA ASP A 41 -4.28 -9.31 8.93
C ASP A 41 -2.90 -9.40 9.60
N VAL A 42 -2.73 -10.31 10.57
CA VAL A 42 -1.41 -10.60 11.14
C VAL A 42 -0.68 -11.58 10.24
N TRP A 43 0.47 -11.18 9.70
CA TRP A 43 1.30 -12.08 8.90
C TRP A 43 2.00 -13.13 9.78
N MET A 44 1.67 -14.39 9.56
CA MET A 44 2.24 -15.52 10.32
C MET A 44 3.63 -15.90 9.76
N PRO A 45 4.46 -16.67 10.48
CA PRO A 45 5.85 -16.92 10.08
C PRO A 45 6.04 -17.42 8.64
N TYR A 46 5.13 -18.27 8.15
CA TYR A 46 5.18 -18.78 6.78
C TYR A 46 4.88 -17.68 5.74
N GLY A 47 3.83 -16.88 5.95
CA GLY A 47 3.49 -15.76 5.07
C GLY A 47 4.53 -14.63 5.11
N LEU A 48 5.02 -14.29 6.30
CA LEU A 48 6.05 -13.27 6.48
C LEU A 48 7.35 -13.67 5.79
N SER A 49 7.74 -14.95 5.88
CA SER A 49 8.92 -15.46 5.16
C SER A 49 8.74 -15.37 3.64
N ALA A 50 7.56 -15.72 3.12
CA ALA A 50 7.27 -15.59 1.70
C ALA A 50 7.34 -14.12 1.23
N MET A 51 6.79 -13.19 2.00
CA MET A 51 6.89 -11.76 1.71
C MET A 51 8.34 -11.27 1.72
N ALA A 52 9.13 -11.67 2.71
CA ALA A 52 10.54 -11.28 2.81
C ALA A 52 11.37 -11.79 1.63
N LEU A 53 11.09 -12.98 1.12
CA LEU A 53 11.76 -13.51 -0.08
C LEU A 53 11.43 -12.67 -1.33
N ILE A 54 10.17 -12.30 -1.52
CA ILE A 54 9.73 -11.45 -2.64
C ILE A 54 10.40 -10.07 -2.56
N ASP A 55 10.37 -9.45 -1.38
CA ASP A 55 10.99 -8.15 -1.12
C ASP A 55 12.51 -8.19 -1.35
N SER A 56 13.18 -9.25 -0.89
CA SER A 56 14.62 -9.45 -1.11
C SER A 56 14.99 -9.53 -2.60
N LEU A 57 14.17 -10.19 -3.42
CA LEU A 57 14.39 -10.28 -4.86
C LEU A 57 14.27 -8.90 -5.52
N ALA A 58 13.21 -8.15 -5.19
CA ALA A 58 13.02 -6.81 -5.72
C ALA A 58 14.19 -5.87 -5.35
N ARG A 59 14.62 -5.90 -4.08
CA ARG A 59 15.78 -5.13 -3.60
C ARG A 59 17.07 -5.47 -4.34
N SER A 60 17.32 -6.77 -4.57
CA SER A 60 18.50 -7.23 -5.29
C SER A 60 18.57 -6.67 -6.71
N GLU A 61 17.44 -6.63 -7.43
CA GLU A 61 17.39 -6.08 -8.79
C GLU A 61 17.59 -4.56 -8.83
N MET A 62 17.01 -3.84 -7.86
CA MET A 62 17.22 -2.39 -7.72
C MET A 62 18.69 -2.06 -7.46
N LEU A 63 19.33 -2.78 -6.53
CA LEU A 63 20.76 -2.61 -6.24
C LEU A 63 21.63 -2.93 -7.45
N ARG A 64 21.32 -4.01 -8.17
CA ARG A 64 22.06 -4.42 -9.38
C ARG A 64 22.06 -3.34 -10.47
N THR A 65 21.03 -2.50 -10.50
CA THR A 65 20.87 -1.40 -11.46
C THR A 65 21.34 -0.05 -10.93
N GLY A 66 22.00 -0.03 -9.75
CA GLY A 66 22.57 1.17 -9.16
C GLY A 66 21.59 2.05 -8.39
N HIS A 67 20.37 1.55 -8.10
CA HIS A 67 19.41 2.30 -7.29
C HIS A 67 19.75 2.17 -5.80
N GLU A 68 19.62 3.27 -5.08
CA GLU A 68 19.84 3.34 -3.64
C GLU A 68 18.51 3.50 -2.89
N GLU A 69 18.37 2.78 -1.78
CA GLU A 69 17.13 2.80 -1.00
C GLU A 69 17.14 3.92 0.05
N HIS A 70 16.01 4.63 0.13
CA HIS A 70 15.72 5.59 1.18
C HIS A 70 14.48 5.16 1.97
N ARG A 71 14.47 5.45 3.28
CA ARG A 71 13.33 5.18 4.15
C ARG A 71 12.74 6.50 4.65
N PHE A 72 11.60 6.89 4.08
CA PHE A 72 10.86 8.08 4.49
C PHE A 72 9.93 7.79 5.69
N PRO A 73 9.59 8.79 6.52
CA PRO A 73 8.63 8.65 7.63
C PRO A 73 7.25 8.18 7.17
N LEU A 74 6.53 7.42 8.01
CA LEU A 74 5.18 6.92 7.70
C LEU A 74 4.11 8.03 7.75
N LEU A 75 4.22 8.91 8.75
CA LEU A 75 3.32 10.03 8.95
C LEU A 75 3.74 11.23 8.11
N VAL A 76 2.78 11.87 7.47
CA VAL A 76 2.96 13.06 6.63
C VAL A 76 2.03 14.16 7.14
N PRO A 77 2.52 15.39 7.34
CA PRO A 77 1.69 16.55 7.73
C PRO A 77 0.60 16.89 6.71
N GLU A 78 -0.57 17.35 7.18
CA GLU A 78 -1.73 17.70 6.32
C GLU A 78 -1.40 18.74 5.23
N ASP A 79 -0.56 19.72 5.54
CA ASP A 79 -0.18 20.80 4.61
C ASP A 79 0.54 20.28 3.35
N LEU A 80 1.03 19.04 3.39
CA LEU A 80 1.61 18.36 2.25
C LEU A 80 0.56 17.56 1.44
N LEU A 81 -0.60 17.21 2.01
CA LEU A 81 -1.64 16.42 1.33
C LEU A 81 -2.26 17.17 0.14
N ASP A 82 -2.47 18.47 0.24
CA ASP A 82 -3.05 19.25 -0.87
C ASP A 82 -2.09 19.31 -2.06
N LYS A 83 -0.78 19.27 -1.80
CA LYS A 83 0.24 19.13 -2.85
C LYS A 83 0.19 17.73 -3.48
N GLU A 84 -0.02 16.69 -2.66
CA GLU A 84 -0.22 15.31 -3.12
C GLU A 84 -1.39 15.20 -4.09
N ASN A 85 -2.56 15.69 -3.68
CA ASN A 85 -3.78 15.53 -4.46
C ASN A 85 -3.66 16.22 -5.82
N LYS A 86 -3.09 17.43 -5.86
CA LYS A 86 -2.82 18.16 -7.10
C LYS A 86 -1.85 17.41 -8.01
N LEU A 87 -0.77 16.87 -7.44
CA LEU A 87 0.24 16.12 -8.18
C LEU A 87 -0.31 14.79 -8.73
N VAL A 88 -0.99 14.01 -7.90
CA VAL A 88 -1.53 12.69 -8.26
C VAL A 88 -2.59 12.83 -9.34
N SER A 89 -3.49 13.80 -9.21
CA SER A 89 -4.50 14.10 -10.22
C SER A 89 -3.84 14.52 -11.54
N ARG A 90 -2.77 15.31 -11.47
CA ARG A 90 -1.99 15.68 -12.67
C ARG A 90 -1.31 14.49 -13.34
N LEU A 91 -0.66 13.63 -12.57
CA LEU A 91 0.02 12.44 -13.09
C LEU A 91 -0.97 11.42 -13.67
N LYS A 92 -2.14 11.23 -13.04
CA LYS A 92 -3.21 10.38 -13.57
C LYS A 92 -3.73 10.90 -14.91
N ALA A 93 -4.09 12.18 -14.98
CA ALA A 93 -4.57 12.81 -16.21
C ALA A 93 -3.53 12.74 -17.34
N ALA A 94 -2.24 12.90 -17.01
CA ALA A 94 -1.13 12.74 -17.94
C ALA A 94 -1.02 11.33 -18.50
N ARG A 95 -1.09 10.34 -17.61
CA ARG A 95 -1.03 8.93 -18.00
C ARG A 95 -2.21 8.53 -18.88
N GLU A 96 -3.41 9.00 -18.56
CA GLU A 96 -4.63 8.70 -19.32
C GLU A 96 -4.63 9.38 -20.70
N SER A 97 -4.09 10.59 -20.78
CA SER A 97 -4.02 11.37 -22.02
C SER A 97 -2.78 11.05 -22.86
N GLY A 98 -1.81 10.30 -22.33
CA GLY A 98 -0.56 9.96 -23.00
C GLY A 98 0.35 11.17 -23.28
N VAL A 99 0.19 12.25 -22.51
CA VAL A 99 0.93 13.51 -22.66
C VAL A 99 1.84 13.73 -21.46
N ASP A 100 2.87 14.56 -21.65
CA ASP A 100 3.78 14.90 -20.56
C ASP A 100 3.02 15.68 -19.46
N PRO A 101 3.20 15.34 -18.16
CA PRO A 101 2.51 16.03 -17.07
C PRO A 101 2.74 17.54 -17.01
N SER A 102 3.86 18.04 -17.55
CA SER A 102 4.17 19.47 -17.60
C SER A 102 3.34 20.24 -18.62
N GLU A 103 2.74 19.57 -19.60
CA GLU A 103 1.93 20.16 -20.66
C GLU A 103 0.44 20.18 -20.32
N LEU A 104 0.04 19.56 -19.21
CA LEU A 104 -1.35 19.44 -18.79
C LEU A 104 -1.86 20.65 -18.02
N ARG A 105 -2.85 21.32 -18.61
CA ARG A 105 -3.73 22.27 -17.93
C ARG A 105 -4.95 21.50 -17.42
N ILE A 106 -5.07 21.39 -16.09
CA ILE A 106 -6.15 20.65 -15.44
C ILE A 106 -6.97 21.65 -14.65
N ASP A 107 -8.27 21.71 -14.95
CA ASP A 107 -9.25 22.40 -14.12
C ASP A 107 -9.48 21.57 -12.85
N GLU A 108 -9.54 22.23 -11.69
CA GLU A 108 -9.52 21.62 -10.35
C GLU A 108 -10.66 20.60 -10.14
N GLU A 109 -10.42 19.33 -10.48
CA GLU A 109 -11.23 18.23 -9.97
C GLU A 109 -10.70 17.76 -8.61
N GLU A 110 -11.63 17.60 -7.68
CA GLU A 110 -11.46 17.19 -6.28
C GLU A 110 -11.08 15.70 -6.14
N ALA A 111 -10.19 15.21 -7.01
CA ALA A 111 -9.61 13.88 -6.90
C ALA A 111 -8.44 13.94 -5.90
N GLY A 112 -8.56 13.21 -4.79
CA GLY A 112 -7.54 13.20 -3.76
C GLY A 112 -7.69 12.05 -2.77
N PHE A 113 -6.58 11.64 -2.16
CA PHE A 113 -6.55 10.57 -1.15
C PHE A 113 -7.19 10.97 0.19
N LYS A 114 -7.69 12.21 0.31
CA LYS A 114 -8.24 12.77 1.56
C LYS A 114 -9.33 11.89 2.19
N LYS A 115 -10.13 11.19 1.38
CA LYS A 115 -11.18 10.27 1.84
C LYS A 115 -10.69 8.86 2.18
N GLU A 116 -9.46 8.51 1.80
CA GLU A 116 -8.90 7.16 1.91
C GLU A 116 -7.79 7.04 2.98
N VAL A 117 -7.27 8.17 3.47
CA VAL A 117 -6.17 8.18 4.45
C VAL A 117 -6.65 8.08 5.89
N TYR A 118 -5.85 7.41 6.72
CA TYR A 118 -6.00 7.45 8.17
C TYR A 118 -5.36 8.72 8.73
N TRP A 119 -6.12 9.47 9.52
CA TRP A 119 -5.67 10.67 10.19
C TRP A 119 -5.18 10.39 11.61
N VAL A 120 -4.10 11.06 11.99
CA VAL A 120 -3.59 11.17 13.35
C VAL A 120 -3.73 12.63 13.75
N THR A 121 -4.71 12.91 14.61
CA THR A 121 -5.02 14.27 15.09
C THR A 121 -4.60 14.50 16.54
N HIS A 122 -4.23 13.44 17.26
CA HIS A 122 -3.87 13.49 18.67
C HIS A 122 -2.54 12.76 18.93
N GLY A 123 -1.74 13.31 19.84
CA GLY A 123 -0.58 12.66 20.44
C GLY A 123 -0.84 12.39 21.91
N GLY A 124 -1.33 11.18 22.24
CA GLY A 124 -1.93 10.91 23.54
C GLY A 124 -3.23 11.71 23.68
N GLU A 125 -3.35 12.50 24.75
CA GLU A 125 -4.53 13.34 25.01
C GLU A 125 -4.44 14.75 24.38
N ASN A 126 -3.29 15.12 23.80
CA ASN A 126 -3.10 16.45 23.23
C ASN A 126 -3.50 16.46 21.76
N GLU A 127 -4.32 17.44 21.37
CA GLU A 127 -4.59 17.73 19.97
C GLU A 127 -3.32 18.27 19.29
N LEU A 128 -3.03 17.77 18.10
CA LEU A 128 -1.88 18.21 17.32
C LEU A 128 -2.19 19.56 16.65
N GLU A 129 -1.23 20.48 16.69
CA GLU A 129 -1.32 21.77 15.99
C GLU A 129 -1.51 21.57 14.47
N ILE A 130 -0.85 20.57 13.91
CA ILE A 130 -0.99 20.16 12.51
C ILE A 130 -1.35 18.68 12.49
N PRO A 131 -2.54 18.31 11.99
CA PRO A 131 -2.91 16.91 11.76
C PRO A 131 -1.90 16.22 10.83
N MET A 132 -1.68 14.94 11.06
CA MET A 132 -0.86 14.09 10.18
C MET A 132 -1.71 12.98 9.60
N PHE A 133 -1.31 12.41 8.46
CA PHE A 133 -1.94 11.24 7.88
C PHE A 133 -0.93 10.12 7.65
N LEU A 134 -1.42 8.87 7.69
CA LEU A 134 -0.64 7.72 7.24
C LEU A 134 -0.58 7.75 5.71
N ARG A 135 0.63 7.86 5.18
CA ARG A 135 0.82 8.02 3.74
C ARG A 135 0.25 6.83 2.95
N PRO A 136 -0.55 7.05 1.89
CA PRO A 136 -0.97 5.99 0.98
C PRO A 136 0.12 5.69 -0.06
N THR A 137 0.87 6.72 -0.47
CA THR A 137 2.03 6.64 -1.36
C THR A 137 3.14 7.59 -0.84
N SER A 138 4.27 7.76 -1.54
CA SER A 138 5.43 8.50 -1.01
C SER A 138 5.87 9.69 -1.87
N GLU A 139 5.21 9.97 -2.99
CA GLU A 139 5.57 11.05 -3.91
C GLU A 139 5.68 12.40 -3.20
N THR A 140 4.73 12.73 -2.34
CA THR A 140 4.69 14.01 -1.62
C THR A 140 5.88 14.24 -0.67
N PRO A 141 6.14 13.36 0.32
CA PRO A 141 7.32 13.52 1.17
C PRO A 141 8.62 13.41 0.37
N MET A 142 8.67 12.56 -0.66
CA MET A 142 9.86 12.42 -1.52
C MET A 142 10.18 13.70 -2.28
N TYR A 143 9.22 14.28 -3.00
CA TYR A 143 9.47 15.47 -3.83
C TYR A 143 9.76 16.70 -3.00
N THR A 144 9.20 16.78 -1.79
CA THR A 144 9.57 17.82 -0.83
C THR A 144 11.07 17.74 -0.51
N MET A 145 11.59 16.53 -0.21
CA MET A 145 13.02 16.35 0.07
C MET A 145 13.91 16.46 -1.17
N PHE A 146 13.46 15.99 -2.33
CA PHE A 146 14.21 16.10 -3.59
C PHE A 146 14.47 17.55 -3.98
N SER A 147 13.57 18.48 -3.61
CA SER A 147 13.80 19.92 -3.86
C SER A 147 14.97 20.51 -3.05
N LEU A 148 15.44 19.79 -2.04
CA LEU A 148 16.54 20.18 -1.16
C LEU A 148 17.85 19.43 -1.47
N TRP A 149 17.81 18.42 -2.33
CA TRP A 149 18.96 17.60 -2.75
C TRP A 149 19.39 17.98 -4.17
#